data_AF-A0A382YZG5-F1
#
_entry.id   AF-A0A382YZG5-F1
#
_cell.length_a   1.000
_cell.length_b   1.000
_cell.length_c   1.000
_cell.angle_alpha   90.00
_cell.angle_beta   90.00
_cell.angle_gamma   90.00
#
_symmetry.space_group_name_H-M   'P 1'
#
loop_
_entity.id
_entity.type
_entity.pdbx_description
1 polymer ?
#
loop_
_entity_poly.entity_id
_entity_poly.type
_entity_poly.pdbx_seq_one_letter_code
_entity_poly.pdbx_strand_id
1 'polypeptide(L)' 'IEGTDYYPWQEGIYDPALAVKDGKVQIPDGPGWGVEINPDFLEKSQYQISNLK' A
#
# COMPACT_ATOMS: atom_id res chain seq x y z
N ILE A 1 14.17 -7.45 -0.97
CA ILE A 1 12.96 -7.45 -0.12
C ILE A 1 12.55 -8.91 -0.01
N GLU A 2 12.24 -9.38 1.20
CA GLU A 2 11.77 -10.75 1.43
C GLU A 2 10.37 -10.94 0.80
N GLY A 3 10.14 -12.05 0.12
CA GLY A 3 8.92 -12.30 -0.66
C GLY A 3 7.71 -12.75 0.16
N THR A 4 6.66 -13.21 -0.53
CA THR A 4 5.41 -13.71 0.09
C THR A 4 5.62 -14.89 1.03
N ASP A 5 6.71 -15.63 0.88
CA ASP A 5 7.07 -16.73 1.77
C ASP A 5 7.41 -16.27 3.19
N TYR A 6 7.78 -14.99 3.35
CA TYR A 6 8.12 -14.37 4.62
C TYR A 6 7.09 -13.31 5.05
N TYR A 7 6.62 -12.48 4.12
CA TYR A 7 5.59 -11.47 4.35
C TYR A 7 4.40 -11.68 3.40
N PRO A 8 3.56 -12.70 3.64
CA PRO A 8 2.45 -13.02 2.74
C PRO A 8 1.38 -11.93 2.66
N TRP A 9 1.32 -11.04 3.66
CA TRP A 9 0.31 -9.98 3.75
C TRP A 9 0.68 -8.67 3.04
N GLN A 10 1.95 -8.49 2.62
CA GLN A 10 2.44 -7.20 2.14
C GLN A 10 2.06 -6.90 0.68
N GLU A 11 1.77 -7.93 -0.10
CA GLU A 11 1.49 -7.80 -1.53
C GLU A 11 0.09 -7.24 -1.79
N GLY A 12 -0.01 -6.40 -2.83
CA GLY A 12 -1.29 -5.91 -3.33
C GLY A 12 -2.03 -4.94 -2.42
N ILE A 13 -1.36 -4.29 -1.46
CA ILE A 13 -1.98 -3.29 -0.57
C ILE A 13 -2.25 -1.97 -1.31
N TYR A 14 -1.30 -1.51 -2.13
CA TYR A 14 -1.38 -0.21 -2.83
C TYR A 14 -0.62 -0.26 -4.17
N ASP A 15 -0.89 0.72 -5.03
CA ASP A 15 -0.21 0.92 -6.32
C ASP A 15 0.17 2.41 -6.50
N PRO A 16 1.34 2.75 -7.08
CA PRO A 16 2.42 1.84 -7.46
C PRO A 16 3.15 1.25 -6.25
N ALA A 17 3.62 0.01 -6.38
CA ALA A 17 4.49 -0.60 -5.38
C ALA A 17 5.82 0.16 -5.25
N LEU A 18 6.27 0.40 -4.02
CA LEU A 18 7.54 1.08 -3.77
C LEU A 18 8.71 0.13 -4.05
N ALA A 19 9.61 0.56 -4.92
CA ALA A 19 10.80 -0.21 -5.28
C ALA A 19 12.07 0.43 -4.69
N VAL A 20 12.92 -0.43 -4.10
CA VAL A 20 14.26 -0.03 -3.69
C VAL A 20 15.18 -0.15 -4.92
N LYS A 21 15.84 0.96 -5.28
CA LYS A 21 16.89 1.01 -6.30
C LYS A 21 18.14 1.62 -5.68
N ASP A 22 19.28 0.94 -5.80
CA ASP A 22 20.56 1.39 -5.26
C ASP A 22 20.50 1.77 -3.77
N GLY A 23 19.79 0.95 -2.97
CA GLY A 23 19.62 1.16 -1.53
C GLY A 23 18.72 2.32 -1.14
N LYS A 24 17.96 2.89 -2.09
CA LYS A 24 17.07 4.03 -1.87
C LYS A 24 15.67 3.77 -2.42
N VAL A 25 14.67 4.40 -1.83
CA VAL A 25 13.30 4.42 -2.34
C VAL A 25 13.04 5.80 -2.92
N GLN A 26 12.53 5.82 -4.15
CA GLN A 26 12.09 7.07 -4.78
C GLN A 26 10.77 7.52 -4.14
N ILE A 27 10.68 8.80 -3.76
CA ILE A 27 9.40 9.38 -3.33
C ILE A 27 8.49 9.44 -4.56
N PRO A 28 7.26 8.91 -4.50
CA PRO A 28 6.33 8.96 -5.63
C PRO A 28 6.01 10.40 -6.05
N ASP A 29 5.85 10.62 -7.36
CA ASP A 29 5.62 11.96 -7.94
C ASP A 29 4.14 12.41 -7.85
N GLY A 30 3.24 11.53 -7.41
CA GLY A 30 1.81 11.80 -7.30
C GLY A 30 1.45 12.72 -6.12
N PRO A 31 0.26 13.34 -6.14
CA PRO A 31 -0.20 14.20 -5.06
C PRO A 31 -0.37 13.43 -3.73
N GLY A 32 -0.19 14.14 -2.61
CA GLY A 32 -0.31 13.53 -1.29
C GLY A 32 0.77 12.49 -1.05
N TRP A 33 0.37 11.25 -0.74
CA TRP A 33 1.29 10.12 -0.60
C TRP A 33 1.75 9.53 -1.95
N GLY A 34 1.10 9.92 -3.06
CA GLY A 34 1.44 9.46 -4.40
C GLY A 34 1.24 7.97 -4.66
N VAL A 35 0.38 7.32 -3.86
CA VAL A 35 -0.08 5.94 -4.02
C VAL A 35 -1.58 5.86 -3.78
N GLU A 36 -2.22 4.84 -4.34
CA GLU A 36 -3.63 4.50 -4.14
C GLU A 36 -3.76 3.12 -3.49
N ILE A 37 -4.63 2.99 -2.49
CA ILE A 37 -4.90 1.67 -1.87
C ILE A 37 -5.66 0.81 -2.88
N ASN A 38 -5.22 -0.44 -3.04
CA ASN A 38 -5.85 -1.39 -3.94
C ASN A 38 -7.30 -1.65 -3.51
N PRO A 39 -8.29 -1.47 -4.40
CA PRO A 39 -9.69 -1.78 -4.12
C PRO A 39 -9.92 -3.21 -3.62
N ASP A 40 -9.24 -4.22 -4.18
CA ASP A 40 -9.38 -5.63 -3.77
C ASP A 40 -8.92 -5.86 -2.33
N PHE A 41 -7.94 -5.06 -1.86
CA PHE A 41 -7.49 -5.08 -0.48
C PHE A 41 -8.54 -4.45 0.44
N LEU A 42 -9.14 -3.32 0.03
CA LEU A 42 -10.20 -2.65 0.77
C LEU A 42 -11.46 -3.51 0.90
N GLU A 43 -11.87 -4.21 -0.15
CA GLU A 43 -13.05 -5.10 -0.14
C GLU A 43 -12.94 -6.20 0.92
N LYS A 44 -11.73 -6.66 1.22
CA LYS A 44 -11.44 -7.69 2.23
C LYS A 44 -11.16 -7.10 3.61
N SER A 45 -11.06 -5.78 3.73
CA SER A 45 -10.73 -5.10 4.97
C SER A 45 -11.96 -4.95 5.88
N GLN A 46 -11.72 -4.87 7.19
CA GLN A 46 -12.78 -4.58 8.14
C GLN A 46 -13.11 -3.09 8.12
N TYR A 47 -14.26 -2.75 7.53
CA TYR A 47 -14.73 -1.37 7.48
C TYR A 47 -15.34 -0.91 8.83
N GLN A 48 -14.95 0.28 9.26
CA GLN A 48 -15.54 0.97 10.42
C GLN A 48 -15.53 2.48 10.19
N ILE A 49 -16.59 3.17 10.61
CA ILE A 49 -16.72 4.63 10.50
C ILE A 49 -17.23 5.23 11.81
N SER A 50 -16.68 6.39 12.17
CA SER A 50 -17.13 7.23 13.27
C SER A 50 -17.52 8.59 12.73
N ASN A 51 -18.70 9.09 13.08
CA ASN A 51 -19.18 10.40 12.66
C ASN A 51 -19.59 11.22 13.88
N LEU A 52 -19.30 12.53 13.83
CA LEU A 52 -19.91 13.49 14.75
C LEU A 52 -21.36 13.72 14.30
N LYS A 53 -22.27 13.87 15.27
CA LYS A 53 -23.66 14.27 15.00
C LYS A 53 -23.76 15.76 14.70
#